data_AF-K0VFT3-F1
#
_entry.id   AF-K0VFT3-F1
#
_cell.length_a   1.000
_cell.length_b   1.000
_cell.length_c   1.000
_cell.angle_alpha   90.00
_cell.angle_beta   90.00
_cell.angle_gamma   90.00
#
_symmetry.space_group_name_H-M   'P 1'
#
loop_
_entity.id
_entity.type
_entity.pdbx_description
1 polymer ?
#
loop_
_entity_poly.entity_id
_entity_poly.type
_entity_poly.pdbx_seq_one_letter_code
_entity_poly.pdbx_strand_id
1 'polypeptide(L)'
;PKAETRRLAEEMGLVVAKKADSQDICFVPQGKYSDIITKLKPNAALAGEIVHLDGRVLGTHEGILHFTIGQRRGIGIATGEPLYVVYLDARSRRVIVGPKEALETHRVYLRDVNWLGDEPLAEAASGEGFACYAKVRSTRAPAPAVLHVDATGIYVDLTVGEAGIAPGQACALYSAPGDDARVFGGGFIERSEREPSAEASLKALLASPVAA
;
A
#
# COMPACT_ATOMS: atom_id res chain seq x y z
N PRO A 1 -6.70 -14.62 -23.64
CA PRO A 1 -6.76 -14.94 -22.19
C PRO A 1 -5.65 -15.92 -21.77
N LYS A 2 -5.31 -16.01 -20.48
CA LYS A 2 -4.17 -16.84 -20.01
C LYS A 2 -4.25 -18.32 -20.42
N ALA A 3 -5.45 -18.91 -20.36
CA ALA A 3 -5.67 -20.30 -20.79
C ALA A 3 -5.35 -20.51 -22.27
N GLU A 4 -5.73 -19.55 -23.11
CA GLU A 4 -5.46 -19.58 -24.55
C GLU A 4 -3.97 -19.41 -24.85
N THR A 5 -3.27 -18.51 -24.14
CA THR A 5 -1.81 -18.37 -24.25
C THR A 5 -1.09 -19.68 -23.93
N ARG A 6 -1.53 -20.42 -22.91
CA ARG A 6 -0.96 -21.74 -22.56
C ARG A 6 -1.23 -22.78 -23.64
N ARG A 7 -2.45 -22.85 -24.17
CA ARG A 7 -2.81 -23.75 -25.28
C ARG A 7 -1.92 -23.53 -26.50
N LEU A 8 -1.75 -22.28 -26.92
CA LEU A 8 -0.88 -21.92 -28.05
C LEU A 8 0.58 -22.28 -27.79
N ALA A 9 1.08 -22.06 -26.57
CA ALA A 9 2.44 -22.44 -26.21
C ALA A 9 2.67 -23.97 -26.26
N GLU A 10 1.68 -24.77 -25.89
CA GLU A 10 1.73 -26.24 -26.03
C GLU A 10 1.71 -26.66 -27.50
N GLU A 11 0.86 -26.06 -28.32
CA GLU A 11 0.79 -26.32 -29.77
C GLU A 11 2.11 -25.98 -30.49
N MET A 12 2.80 -24.95 -30.04
CA MET A 12 4.12 -24.53 -30.56
C MET A 12 5.29 -25.34 -29.98
N GLY A 13 5.05 -26.31 -29.10
CA GLY A 13 6.09 -27.13 -28.48
C GLY A 13 7.03 -26.36 -27.55
N LEU A 14 6.59 -25.24 -26.98
CA LEU A 14 7.42 -24.43 -26.10
C LEU A 14 7.62 -25.11 -24.74
N VAL A 15 8.87 -25.31 -24.34
CA VAL A 15 9.24 -25.95 -23.06
C VAL A 15 8.64 -25.29 -21.82
N VAL A 16 8.25 -24.01 -21.93
CA VAL A 16 7.66 -23.22 -20.84
C VAL A 16 6.14 -23.30 -20.75
N ALA A 17 5.45 -23.98 -21.67
CA ALA A 17 3.99 -23.97 -21.77
C ALA A 17 3.28 -24.42 -20.47
N LYS A 18 3.88 -25.38 -19.76
CA LYS A 18 3.37 -25.91 -18.48
C LYS A 18 4.01 -25.27 -17.24
N LYS A 19 5.02 -24.40 -17.41
CA LYS A 19 5.70 -23.76 -16.28
C LYS A 19 4.68 -22.95 -15.48
N ALA A 20 4.66 -23.10 -14.16
CA ALA A 20 3.85 -22.25 -13.30
C ALA A 20 4.33 -20.80 -13.43
N ASP A 21 3.40 -19.85 -13.39
CA ASP A 21 3.75 -18.45 -13.39
C ASP A 21 4.53 -18.12 -12.12
N SER A 22 5.54 -17.26 -12.23
CA SER A 22 6.21 -16.71 -11.07
C SER A 22 5.18 -16.05 -10.15
N GLN A 23 5.16 -16.47 -8.90
CA GLN A 23 4.41 -15.82 -7.82
C GLN A 23 5.42 -15.08 -6.94
N ASP A 24 4.98 -14.02 -6.26
CA ASP A 24 5.80 -13.19 -5.38
C ASP A 24 6.92 -12.39 -6.09
N ILE A 25 8.00 -12.08 -5.37
CA ILE A 25 9.04 -11.15 -5.81
C ILE A 25 9.91 -11.82 -6.88
N CYS A 26 9.91 -11.27 -8.10
CA CYS A 26 10.51 -11.86 -9.31
C CYS A 26 11.98 -12.33 -9.17
N PHE A 27 12.76 -11.73 -8.27
CA PHE A 27 14.18 -12.04 -8.06
C PHE A 27 14.47 -12.85 -6.80
N VAL A 28 13.44 -13.34 -6.10
CA VAL A 28 13.57 -14.22 -4.93
C VAL A 28 13.07 -15.61 -5.33
N PRO A 29 13.89 -16.41 -6.03
CA PRO A 29 13.43 -17.66 -6.65
C PRO A 29 13.08 -18.75 -5.62
N GLN A 30 13.74 -18.77 -4.47
CA GLN A 30 13.55 -19.74 -3.38
C GLN A 30 13.95 -19.09 -2.03
N GLY A 31 13.05 -19.12 -1.03
CA GLY A 31 13.30 -18.60 0.32
C GLY A 31 12.20 -17.67 0.83
N LYS A 32 12.16 -17.42 2.15
CA LYS A 32 11.23 -16.43 2.71
C LYS A 32 11.84 -15.04 2.47
N TYR A 33 11.07 -14.12 1.88
CA TYR A 33 11.51 -12.73 1.67
C TYR A 33 12.04 -12.08 2.96
N SER A 34 11.52 -12.52 4.12
CA SER A 34 11.97 -12.15 5.46
C SER A 34 13.48 -12.32 5.64
N ASP A 35 14.08 -13.38 5.09
CA ASP A 35 15.49 -13.70 5.32
C ASP A 35 16.40 -12.71 4.58
N ILE A 36 15.96 -12.21 3.43
CA ILE A 36 16.64 -11.15 2.68
C ILE A 36 16.49 -9.81 3.39
N ILE A 37 15.28 -9.49 3.87
CA ILE A 37 15.03 -8.24 4.61
C ILE A 37 15.83 -8.22 5.92
N THR A 38 15.90 -9.32 6.67
CA THR A 38 16.69 -9.40 7.90
C THR A 38 18.17 -9.12 7.67
N LYS A 39 18.74 -9.57 6.53
CA LYS A 39 20.12 -9.24 6.16
C LYS A 39 20.32 -7.77 5.81
N LEU A 40 19.34 -7.13 5.15
CA LEU A 40 19.44 -5.74 4.70
C LEU A 40 19.04 -4.72 5.78
N LYS A 41 18.13 -5.09 6.67
CA LYS A 41 17.58 -4.26 7.75
C LYS A 41 17.40 -5.10 9.02
N PRO A 42 18.49 -5.41 9.74
CA PRO A 42 18.44 -6.27 10.93
C PRO A 42 17.51 -5.72 12.01
N ASN A 43 17.36 -4.40 12.11
CA ASN A 43 16.46 -3.76 13.06
C ASN A 43 14.97 -4.11 12.85
N ALA A 44 14.57 -4.52 11.63
CA ALA A 44 13.19 -4.90 11.34
C ALA A 44 12.79 -6.26 11.96
N ALA A 45 13.78 -7.06 12.37
CA ALA A 45 13.61 -8.36 13.03
C ALA A 45 13.76 -8.27 14.56
N LEU A 46 13.85 -7.05 15.11
CA LEU A 46 13.93 -6.85 16.56
C LEU A 46 12.53 -6.78 17.15
N ALA A 47 12.40 -7.37 18.34
CA ALA A 47 11.19 -7.28 19.12
C ALA A 47 10.82 -5.83 19.46
N GLY A 48 9.53 -5.59 19.61
CA GLY A 48 8.95 -4.27 19.81
C GLY A 48 7.56 -4.34 20.42
N GLU A 49 6.89 -3.19 20.50
CA GLU A 49 5.58 -3.07 21.14
C GLU A 49 4.44 -3.04 20.13
N ILE A 50 3.31 -3.63 20.50
CA ILE A 50 2.02 -3.44 19.82
C ILE A 50 1.25 -2.38 20.61
N VAL A 51 0.98 -1.24 19.97
CA VAL A 51 0.39 -0.06 20.61
C VAL A 51 -0.92 0.30 19.93
N HIS A 52 -1.98 0.53 20.71
CA HIS A 52 -3.24 1.01 20.19
C HIS A 52 -3.14 2.49 19.77
N LEU A 53 -3.98 2.95 18.84
CA LEU A 53 -4.00 4.36 18.40
C LEU A 53 -4.23 5.38 19.52
N ASP A 54 -4.85 4.98 20.63
CA ASP A 54 -5.02 5.82 21.81
C ASP A 54 -3.80 5.84 22.75
N GLY A 55 -2.72 5.12 22.40
CA GLY A 55 -1.48 5.05 23.15
C GLY A 55 -1.36 3.91 24.15
N ARG A 56 -2.39 3.08 24.32
CA ARG A 56 -2.28 1.90 25.19
C ARG A 56 -1.34 0.87 24.58
N VAL A 57 -0.32 0.44 25.33
CA VAL A 57 0.49 -0.74 24.98
C VAL A 57 -0.35 -1.99 25.22
N LEU A 58 -0.58 -2.77 24.17
CA LEU A 58 -1.41 -3.98 24.21
C LEU A 58 -0.58 -5.26 24.36
N GLY A 59 0.69 -5.21 23.97
CA GLY A 59 1.60 -6.34 24.06
C GLY A 59 2.88 -6.11 23.26
N THR A 60 3.55 -7.20 22.89
CA THR A 60 4.82 -7.17 22.16
C THR A 60 4.78 -8.06 20.92
N HIS A 61 5.73 -7.84 20.00
CA HIS A 61 5.90 -8.65 18.79
C HIS A 61 7.39 -8.98 18.57
N GLU A 62 7.67 -10.01 17.76
CA GLU A 62 9.05 -10.50 17.51
C GLU A 62 9.77 -9.81 16.35
N GLY A 63 9.12 -8.86 15.68
CA GLY A 63 9.69 -8.12 14.56
C GLY A 63 8.62 -7.43 13.71
N ILE A 64 8.87 -6.19 13.29
CA ILE A 64 7.90 -5.42 12.48
C ILE A 64 7.70 -6.03 11.08
N LEU A 65 8.66 -6.83 10.61
CA LEU A 65 8.63 -7.46 9.28
C LEU A 65 7.50 -8.49 9.09
N HIS A 66 6.91 -8.95 10.20
CA HIS A 66 5.78 -9.88 10.21
C HIS A 66 4.42 -9.18 10.06
N PHE A 67 4.42 -7.84 9.95
CA PHE A 67 3.24 -7.03 9.90
C PHE A 67 3.16 -6.27 8.58
N THR A 68 1.94 -6.14 8.06
CA THR A 68 1.63 -5.28 6.92
C THR A 68 0.48 -4.36 7.30
N ILE A 69 0.51 -3.10 6.84
CA ILE A 69 -0.61 -2.17 7.04
C ILE A 69 -1.90 -2.81 6.48
N GLY A 70 -2.98 -2.74 7.27
CA GLY A 70 -4.26 -3.39 6.97
C GLY A 70 -4.38 -4.85 7.43
N GLN A 71 -3.32 -5.45 7.99
CA GLN A 71 -3.36 -6.82 8.52
C GLN A 71 -4.27 -6.91 9.75
N ARG A 72 -5.14 -7.92 9.77
CA ARG A 72 -6.00 -8.27 10.92
C ARG A 72 -5.54 -9.54 11.64
N ARG A 73 -5.18 -10.58 10.88
CA ARG A 73 -4.80 -11.88 11.42
C ARG A 73 -3.33 -11.88 11.85
N GLY A 74 -3.00 -12.67 12.87
CA GLY A 74 -1.61 -12.82 13.32
C GLY A 74 -1.07 -11.64 14.14
N ILE A 75 -1.93 -10.75 14.65
CA ILE A 75 -1.53 -9.68 15.57
C ILE A 75 -1.20 -10.22 16.96
N GLY A 76 -1.82 -11.34 17.37
CA GLY A 76 -1.52 -11.99 18.65
C GLY A 76 -2.10 -11.30 19.89
N ILE A 77 -2.91 -10.25 19.71
CA ILE A 77 -3.60 -9.55 20.79
C ILE A 77 -5.08 -9.93 20.79
N ALA A 78 -5.58 -10.36 21.95
CA ALA A 78 -6.99 -10.61 22.18
C ALA A 78 -7.66 -9.35 22.76
N THR A 79 -8.46 -8.68 21.95
CA THR A 79 -9.33 -7.57 22.35
C THR A 79 -10.80 -7.93 22.13
N GLY A 80 -11.72 -7.23 22.79
CA GLY A 80 -13.16 -7.40 22.57
C GLY A 80 -13.65 -6.96 21.18
N GLU A 81 -12.80 -6.28 20.42
CA GLU A 81 -13.08 -5.67 19.12
C GLU A 81 -11.96 -5.95 18.11
N PRO A 82 -12.26 -6.03 16.79
CA PRO A 82 -11.28 -6.40 15.78
C PRO A 82 -10.26 -5.27 15.53
N LEU A 83 -8.98 -5.58 15.72
CA LEU A 83 -7.87 -4.66 15.45
C LEU A 83 -7.21 -4.92 14.10
N TYR A 84 -6.69 -3.84 13.52
CA TYR A 84 -5.91 -3.86 12.29
C TYR A 84 -4.62 -3.07 12.47
N VAL A 85 -3.55 -3.46 11.77
CA VAL A 85 -2.28 -2.71 11.73
C VAL A 85 -2.48 -1.42 10.94
N VAL A 86 -2.43 -0.27 11.61
CA VAL A 86 -2.65 1.06 11.02
C VAL A 86 -1.35 1.70 10.57
N TYR A 87 -0.27 1.48 11.32
CA TYR A 87 1.04 2.06 11.02
C TYR A 87 2.18 1.19 11.57
N LEU A 88 3.34 1.26 10.91
CA LEU A 88 4.57 0.58 11.33
C LEU A 88 5.65 1.62 11.59
N ASP A 89 5.94 1.87 12.86
CA ASP A 89 7.01 2.76 13.29
C ASP A 89 8.31 1.96 13.42
N ALA A 90 9.04 1.87 12.30
CA ALA A 90 10.29 1.13 12.25
C ALA A 90 11.40 1.76 13.11
N ARG A 91 11.32 3.06 13.42
CA ARG A 91 12.33 3.75 14.23
C ARG A 91 12.20 3.35 15.70
N SER A 92 10.96 3.32 16.18
CA SER A 92 10.65 2.98 17.58
C SER A 92 10.36 1.50 17.80
N ARG A 93 10.32 0.69 16.74
CA ARG A 93 9.90 -0.72 16.77
C ARG A 93 8.48 -0.87 17.34
N ARG A 94 7.54 -0.06 16.85
CA ARG A 94 6.13 -0.13 17.26
C ARG A 94 5.24 -0.55 16.10
N VAL A 95 4.35 -1.50 16.37
CA VAL A 95 3.22 -1.84 15.50
C VAL A 95 2.00 -1.13 16.06
N ILE A 96 1.53 -0.11 15.34
CA ILE A 96 0.37 0.68 15.77
C ILE A 96 -0.89 0.03 15.22
N VAL A 97 -1.84 -0.28 16.09
CA VAL A 97 -3.09 -0.96 15.77
C VAL A 97 -4.31 -0.11 16.14
N GLY A 98 -5.42 -0.33 15.45
CA GLY A 98 -6.66 0.39 15.69
C GLY A 98 -7.85 -0.23 14.99
N PRO A 99 -9.01 0.44 15.05
CA PRO A 99 -10.22 -0.01 14.38
C PRO A 99 -10.09 0.12 12.85
N LYS A 100 -11.00 -0.49 12.09
CA LYS A 100 -10.89 -0.56 10.63
C LYS A 100 -10.97 0.83 9.99
N GLU A 101 -11.76 1.71 10.58
CA GLU A 101 -12.05 3.08 10.15
C GLU A 101 -10.76 3.91 10.15
N ALA A 102 -9.81 3.60 11.04
CA ALA A 102 -8.51 4.28 11.07
C ALA A 102 -7.59 3.94 9.88
N LEU A 103 -7.95 2.96 9.05
CA LEU A 103 -7.23 2.65 7.80
C LEU A 103 -7.78 3.43 6.62
N GLU A 104 -8.94 4.05 6.76
CA GLU A 104 -9.62 4.74 5.67
C GLU A 104 -8.81 5.96 5.23
N THR A 105 -8.47 5.97 3.95
CA THR A 105 -7.64 6.98 3.32
C THR A 105 -8.39 7.56 2.14
N HIS A 106 -8.50 8.87 2.08
CA HIS A 106 -9.11 9.58 0.95
C HIS A 106 -8.11 10.28 0.06
N ARG A 107 -6.88 10.54 0.53
CA ARG A 107 -5.86 11.23 -0.26
C ARG A 107 -4.53 10.51 -0.22
N VAL A 108 -3.91 10.36 -1.38
CA VAL A 108 -2.58 9.76 -1.53
C VAL A 108 -1.66 10.69 -2.32
N TYR A 109 -0.47 10.93 -1.79
CA TYR A 109 0.55 11.73 -2.45
C TYR A 109 1.50 10.80 -3.20
N LEU A 110 1.84 11.20 -4.43
CA LEU A 110 2.64 10.40 -5.33
C LEU A 110 4.00 11.05 -5.59
N ARG A 111 5.02 10.20 -5.71
CA ARG A 111 6.36 10.56 -6.20
C ARG A 111 6.73 9.70 -7.39
N ASP A 112 7.75 10.15 -8.12
CA ASP A 112 8.28 9.48 -9.32
C ASP A 112 7.15 9.13 -10.32
N VAL A 113 6.27 10.11 -10.55
CA VAL A 113 5.09 9.95 -11.41
C VAL A 113 5.54 9.86 -12.86
N ASN A 114 5.12 8.77 -13.51
CA ASN A 114 5.21 8.60 -14.95
C ASN A 114 3.82 8.84 -15.57
N TRP A 115 3.70 9.87 -16.40
CA TRP A 115 2.44 10.27 -17.03
C TRP A 115 2.43 9.92 -18.52
N LEU A 116 1.36 9.27 -18.96
CA LEU A 116 1.16 8.75 -20.33
C LEU A 116 -0.11 9.35 -20.98
N GLY A 117 -0.64 10.44 -20.42
CA GLY A 117 -1.75 11.19 -21.00
C GLY A 117 -1.33 11.95 -22.26
N ASP A 118 -2.32 12.43 -23.01
CA ASP A 118 -2.09 13.11 -24.30
C ASP A 118 -1.54 14.52 -24.12
N GLU A 119 -1.86 15.16 -23.00
CA GLU A 119 -1.42 16.50 -22.62
C GLU A 119 -0.45 16.44 -21.43
N PRO A 120 0.38 17.48 -21.22
CA PRO A 120 1.22 17.57 -20.03
C PRO A 120 0.39 17.44 -18.75
N LEU A 121 0.93 16.71 -17.76
CA LEU A 121 0.21 16.42 -16.51
C LEU A 121 -0.31 17.69 -15.81
N ALA A 122 0.49 18.76 -15.79
CA ALA A 122 0.11 20.02 -15.16
C ALA A 122 -1.09 20.70 -15.84
N GLU A 123 -1.28 20.49 -17.14
CA GLU A 123 -2.42 21.00 -17.90
C GLU A 123 -3.64 20.10 -17.69
N ALA A 124 -3.47 18.78 -17.84
CA ALA A 124 -4.53 17.80 -17.67
C ALA A 124 -5.16 17.81 -16.27
N ALA A 125 -4.36 18.05 -15.22
CA ALA A 125 -4.81 18.08 -13.82
C ALA A 125 -5.05 19.51 -13.29
N SER A 126 -5.18 20.50 -14.18
CA SER A 126 -5.48 21.88 -13.78
C SER A 126 -6.93 22.06 -13.30
N GLY A 127 -7.20 23.13 -12.56
CA GLY A 127 -8.56 23.46 -12.09
C GLY A 127 -9.11 22.46 -11.07
N GLU A 128 -10.21 21.79 -11.44
CA GLU A 128 -10.88 20.79 -10.57
C GLU A 128 -10.14 19.44 -10.53
N GLY A 129 -9.05 19.29 -11.28
CA GLY A 129 -8.27 18.05 -11.36
C GLY A 129 -8.75 17.11 -12.47
N PHE A 130 -8.02 16.01 -12.63
CA PHE A 130 -8.24 15.03 -13.69
C PHE A 130 -9.00 13.80 -13.17
N ALA A 131 -10.25 13.65 -13.59
CA ALA A 131 -11.08 12.49 -13.24
C ALA A 131 -10.52 11.20 -13.85
N CYS A 132 -10.30 10.19 -13.01
CA CYS A 132 -9.74 8.90 -13.43
C CYS A 132 -10.16 7.76 -12.47
N TYR A 133 -9.56 6.60 -12.66
CA TYR A 133 -9.66 5.47 -11.75
C TYR A 133 -8.28 5.13 -11.19
N ALA A 134 -8.15 5.14 -9.87
CA ALA A 134 -6.90 4.83 -9.19
C ALA A 134 -6.89 3.39 -8.68
N LYS A 135 -5.80 2.68 -8.92
CA LYS A 135 -5.52 1.35 -8.38
C LYS A 135 -4.30 1.42 -7.49
N VAL A 136 -4.53 1.44 -6.18
CA VAL A 136 -3.48 1.57 -5.15
C VAL A 136 -2.95 0.23 -4.65
N ARG A 137 -3.53 -0.89 -5.13
CA ARG A 137 -3.07 -2.26 -4.89
C ARG A 137 -3.36 -3.17 -6.08
N SER A 138 -2.39 -4.00 -6.46
CA SER A 138 -2.49 -4.88 -7.64
C SER A 138 -3.70 -5.83 -7.63
N THR A 139 -4.10 -6.30 -6.45
CA THR A 139 -5.20 -7.26 -6.28
C THR A 139 -6.58 -6.61 -6.18
N ARG A 140 -6.67 -5.28 -6.10
CA ARG A 140 -7.94 -4.57 -5.99
C ARG A 140 -8.36 -4.00 -7.34
N ALA A 141 -9.66 -3.80 -7.51
CA ALA A 141 -10.17 -3.10 -8.67
C ALA A 141 -9.79 -1.61 -8.58
N PRO A 142 -9.55 -0.93 -9.71
CA PRO A 142 -9.46 0.53 -9.73
C PRO A 142 -10.75 1.17 -9.18
N ALA A 143 -10.62 2.21 -8.35
CA ALA A 143 -11.73 2.96 -7.79
C ALA A 143 -11.77 4.39 -8.37
N PRO A 144 -12.96 5.03 -8.48
CA PRO A 144 -13.08 6.41 -8.92
C PRO A 144 -12.19 7.35 -8.08
N ALA A 145 -11.47 8.23 -8.76
CA ALA A 145 -10.53 9.16 -8.13
C ALA A 145 -10.32 10.42 -8.98
N VAL A 146 -9.73 11.45 -8.38
CA VAL A 146 -9.34 12.69 -9.05
C VAL A 146 -7.85 12.93 -8.81
N LEU A 147 -7.09 13.09 -9.89
CA LEU A 147 -5.67 13.41 -9.85
C LEU A 147 -5.48 14.93 -9.86
N HIS A 148 -4.66 15.43 -8.96
CA HIS A 148 -4.37 16.86 -8.82
C HIS A 148 -2.86 17.11 -8.85
N VAL A 149 -2.50 18.30 -9.34
CA VAL A 149 -1.15 18.86 -9.23
C VAL A 149 -1.25 20.27 -8.69
N ASP A 150 -0.57 20.52 -7.57
CA ASP A 150 -0.50 21.85 -6.97
C ASP A 150 0.89 22.13 -6.36
N ALA A 151 1.01 23.20 -5.57
CA ALA A 151 2.25 23.58 -4.91
C ALA A 151 2.75 22.55 -3.86
N THR A 152 1.88 21.66 -3.39
CA THR A 152 2.20 20.58 -2.44
C THR A 152 2.64 19.29 -3.13
N GLY A 153 2.51 19.21 -4.45
CA GLY A 153 2.96 18.10 -5.28
C GLY A 153 1.83 17.46 -6.09
N ILE A 154 2.00 16.16 -6.38
CA ILE A 154 1.03 15.37 -7.13
C ILE A 154 0.28 14.47 -6.15
N TYR A 155 -1.04 14.53 -6.14
CA TYR A 155 -1.86 13.70 -5.26
C TYR A 155 -3.13 13.23 -5.94
N VAL A 156 -3.73 12.18 -5.37
CA VAL A 156 -4.96 11.57 -5.85
C VAL A 156 -5.97 11.54 -4.71
N ASP A 157 -7.15 12.08 -4.97
CA ASP A 157 -8.31 12.03 -4.09
C ASP A 157 -9.20 10.85 -4.48
N LEU A 158 -9.35 9.89 -3.57
CA LEU A 158 -10.16 8.69 -3.70
C LEU A 158 -11.60 8.99 -3.30
N THR A 159 -12.52 8.97 -4.27
CA THR A 159 -13.91 9.39 -4.06
C THR A 159 -14.64 8.56 -2.99
N VAL A 160 -14.35 7.26 -2.93
CA VAL A 160 -14.99 6.33 -1.99
C VAL A 160 -14.08 6.02 -0.78
N GLY A 161 -12.83 6.49 -0.81
CA GLY A 161 -11.81 6.10 0.15
C GLY A 161 -11.33 4.66 -0.02
N GLU A 162 -10.16 4.35 0.51
CA GLU A 162 -9.63 2.99 0.49
C GLU A 162 -8.80 2.67 1.74
N ALA A 163 -8.96 1.44 2.24
CA ALA A 163 -8.34 1.00 3.49
C ALA A 163 -6.98 0.34 3.25
N GLY A 164 -6.00 0.71 4.08
CA GLY A 164 -4.71 0.01 4.18
C GLY A 164 -3.72 0.38 3.06
N ILE A 165 -3.78 1.64 2.61
CA ILE A 165 -2.80 2.18 1.67
C ILE A 165 -1.46 2.35 2.41
N ALA A 166 -0.41 1.79 1.83
CA ALA A 166 0.93 1.81 2.42
C ALA A 166 1.90 2.63 1.54
N PRO A 167 2.72 3.51 2.13
CA PRO A 167 3.83 4.13 1.44
C PRO A 167 4.74 3.09 0.74
N GLY A 168 5.18 3.41 -0.46
CA GLY A 168 5.99 2.55 -1.32
C GLY A 168 5.19 1.61 -2.24
N GLN A 169 3.88 1.46 -2.06
CA GLN A 169 3.03 0.82 -3.06
C GLN A 169 2.90 1.71 -4.31
N ALA A 170 2.64 1.09 -5.45
CA ALA A 170 2.34 1.83 -6.67
C ALA A 170 0.85 2.24 -6.70
N CYS A 171 0.59 3.46 -7.19
CA CYS A 171 -0.73 3.91 -7.60
C CYS A 171 -0.75 4.01 -9.13
N ALA A 172 -1.58 3.20 -9.77
CA ALA A 172 -1.77 3.23 -11.22
C ALA A 172 -3.10 3.90 -11.58
N LEU A 173 -3.10 4.72 -12.63
CA LEU A 173 -4.22 5.57 -13.04
C LEU A 173 -4.78 5.08 -14.37
N TYR A 174 -6.10 4.96 -14.44
CA TYR A 174 -6.84 4.37 -15.56
C TYR A 174 -7.99 5.27 -16.01
N SER A 175 -8.41 5.12 -17.27
CA SER A 175 -9.56 5.83 -17.83
C SER A 175 -10.92 5.29 -17.40
N ALA A 176 -10.98 4.01 -17.03
CA ALA A 176 -12.21 3.30 -16.71
C ALA A 176 -11.91 2.10 -15.79
N PRO A 177 -12.91 1.49 -15.14
CA PRO A 177 -12.76 0.19 -14.52
C PRO A 177 -12.88 -0.88 -15.61
N GLY A 178 -11.87 -1.72 -15.79
CA GLY A 178 -11.93 -2.85 -16.72
C GLY A 178 -10.62 -3.14 -17.43
N ASP A 179 -10.61 -4.23 -18.21
CA ASP A 179 -9.41 -4.76 -18.85
C ASP A 179 -8.99 -3.95 -20.10
N ASP A 180 -9.95 -3.30 -20.76
CA ASP A 180 -9.71 -2.44 -21.93
C ASP A 180 -9.40 -0.99 -21.56
N ALA A 181 -9.29 -0.68 -20.26
CA ALA A 181 -9.05 0.67 -19.78
C ALA A 181 -7.65 1.16 -20.18
N ARG A 182 -7.59 2.38 -20.71
CA ARG A 182 -6.30 3.04 -20.98
C ARG A 182 -5.60 3.33 -19.66
N VAL A 183 -4.30 3.07 -19.62
CA VAL A 183 -3.41 3.47 -18.53
C VAL A 183 -2.95 4.91 -18.78
N PHE A 184 -3.27 5.82 -17.86
CA PHE A 184 -2.78 7.19 -17.88
C PHE A 184 -1.40 7.35 -17.21
N GLY A 185 -0.94 6.31 -16.51
CA GLY A 185 0.36 6.28 -15.87
C GLY A 185 0.24 5.88 -14.41
N GLY A 186 1.13 6.41 -13.58
CA GLY A 186 1.15 6.13 -12.16
C GLY A 186 2.42 6.59 -11.47
N GLY A 187 2.48 6.40 -10.16
CA GLY A 187 3.65 6.74 -9.35
C GLY A 187 3.71 5.88 -8.09
N PHE A 188 4.71 6.14 -7.25
CA PHE A 188 4.81 5.50 -5.94
C PHE A 188 4.14 6.35 -4.88
N ILE A 189 3.35 5.72 -4.03
CA ILE A 189 2.71 6.37 -2.89
C ILE A 189 3.81 6.80 -1.92
N GLU A 190 4.00 8.10 -1.76
CA GLU A 190 4.96 8.67 -0.81
C GLU A 190 4.35 8.71 0.60
N ARG A 191 3.13 9.24 0.69
CA ARG A 191 2.35 9.34 1.93
C ARG A 191 0.86 9.32 1.62
N SER A 192 0.06 9.11 2.66
CA SER A 192 -1.39 9.06 2.59
C SER A 192 -1.99 9.85 3.75
N GLU A 193 -3.14 10.48 3.53
CA GLU A 193 -3.89 11.18 4.59
C GLU A 193 -5.10 10.34 4.98
N ARG A 194 -5.09 9.90 6.24
CA ARG A 194 -6.18 9.14 6.87
C ARG A 194 -7.28 10.09 7.34
N GLU A 195 -8.37 9.52 7.81
CA GLU A 195 -9.39 10.25 8.56
C GLU A 195 -8.74 11.14 9.66
N PRO A 196 -9.19 12.41 9.83
CA PRO A 196 -8.52 13.39 10.69
C PRO A 196 -8.28 12.94 12.14
N SER A 197 -9.21 12.23 12.77
CA SER A 197 -9.05 11.76 14.15
C SER A 197 -7.97 10.67 14.26
N ALA A 198 -7.91 9.76 13.28
CA ALA A 198 -6.87 8.75 13.19
C ALA A 198 -5.49 9.37 12.94
N GLU A 199 -5.41 10.36 12.04
CA GLU A 199 -4.17 11.06 11.73
C GLU A 199 -3.65 11.89 12.92
N ALA A 200 -4.55 12.56 13.66
CA ALA A 200 -4.20 13.29 14.87
C ALA A 200 -3.65 12.36 15.97
N SER A 201 -4.32 11.21 16.18
CA SER A 201 -3.89 10.21 17.15
C SER A 201 -2.52 9.63 16.79
N LEU A 202 -2.30 9.30 15.51
CA LEU A 202 -1.02 8.82 15.02
C LEU A 202 0.09 9.87 15.21
N LYS A 203 -0.18 11.14 14.88
CA LYS A 203 0.77 12.24 15.07
C LYS A 203 1.18 12.42 16.53
N ALA A 204 0.23 12.32 17.46
CA ALA A 204 0.50 12.39 18.89
C ALA A 204 1.41 11.24 19.37
N LEU A 205 1.18 10.02 18.87
CA LEU A 205 1.99 8.84 19.20
C LEU A 205 3.42 8.91 18.67
N LEU A 206 3.59 9.46 17.46
CA LEU A 206 4.90 9.62 16.82
C LEU A 206 5.70 10.79 17.42
N ALA A 207 5.01 11.79 17.98
CA ALA A 207 5.65 12.91 18.70
C ALA A 207 6.05 12.56 20.14
N SER A 208 5.44 11.53 20.73
CA SER A 208 5.74 11.10 22.10
C SER A 208 7.11 10.42 22.16
N PRO A 209 8.02 10.82 23.06
CA PRO A 209 9.31 10.18 23.21
C PRO A 209 9.14 8.71 23.60
N VAL A 210 9.87 7.82 22.93
CA VAL A 210 9.93 6.40 23.27
C VAL A 210 10.61 6.30 24.63
N ALA A 211 9.98 5.65 25.61
CA ALA A 211 10.65 5.33 26.87
C ALA A 211 11.90 4.49 26.55
N ALA A 212 13.06 4.96 27.04
CA ALA A 212 14.39 4.41 26.74
C ALA A 212 14.56 2.97 27.24
#